data_AF-A0A218ZLA7-F1
#
_entry.id   AF-A0A218ZLA7-F1
#
_cell.length_a   1.000
_cell.length_b   1.000
_cell.length_c   1.000
_cell.angle_alpha   90.00
_cell.angle_beta   90.00
_cell.angle_gamma   90.00
#
_symmetry.space_group_name_H-M   'P 1'
#
loop_
_entity.id
_entity.type
_entity.pdbx_description
1 polymer ?
#
loop_
_entity_poly.entity_id
_entity_poly.type
_entity_poly.pdbx_seq_one_letter_code
_entity_poly.pdbx_strand_id
1 'polypeptide(L)' 'MGIDCSQLGRALIIRRDGTRKLLSLEDTIRLCEESLNSGKAFHEILKKSEPNLKVIRFIQDGNDEDSTE' A
#
# COMPACT_ATOMS: atom_id res chain seq x y z
N MET A 1 12.05 10.62 13.50
CA MET A 1 11.72 10.95 12.10
C MET A 1 10.81 9.84 11.60
N GLY A 2 9.51 10.12 11.50
CA GLY A 2 8.50 9.14 11.05
C GLY A 2 8.37 9.20 9.53
N ILE A 3 8.05 8.07 8.90
CA ILE A 3 7.66 8.02 7.49
C ILE A 3 6.40 8.87 7.32
N ASP A 4 6.39 9.76 6.33
CA ASP A 4 5.19 10.49 5.96
C ASP A 4 4.30 9.60 5.08
N CYS A 5 3.23 9.06 5.66
CA CYS A 5 2.34 8.13 4.98
C CYS A 5 1.66 8.73 3.75
N SER A 6 1.57 10.07 3.66
CA SER A 6 0.99 10.74 2.49
C SER A 6 1.86 10.59 1.23
N GLN A 7 3.15 10.34 1.39
CA GLN A 7 4.10 10.16 0.29
C GLN A 7 4.09 8.74 -0.30
N LEU A 8 3.39 7.77 0.31
CA LEU A 8 3.31 6.41 -0.19
C LEU A 8 2.46 6.26 -1.47
N GLY A 9 1.54 7.19 -1.73
CA GLY A 9 0.60 7.07 -2.84
C GLY A 9 -0.47 6.01 -2.59
N ARG A 10 -1.01 5.44 -3.67
CA ARG A 10 -2.08 4.42 -3.63
C ARG A 10 -1.49 3.02 -3.54
N ALA A 11 -2.08 2.14 -2.74
CA ALA A 11 -1.66 0.73 -2.67
C ALA A 11 -2.46 -0.15 -3.63
N LEU A 12 -1.79 -0.80 -4.58
CA LEU A 12 -2.33 -1.88 -5.40
C LEU A 12 -2.10 -3.24 -4.70
N ILE A 13 -3.21 -3.89 -4.37
CA ILE A 13 -3.25 -5.22 -3.78
C ILE A 13 -3.42 -6.24 -4.90
N ILE A 14 -2.51 -7.21 -4.96
CA ILE A 14 -2.63 -8.37 -5.84
C ILE A 14 -2.90 -9.58 -4.97
N ARG A 15 -4.02 -10.26 -5.23
CA ARG A 15 -4.45 -11.44 -4.48
C ARG A 15 -3.94 -12.72 -5.13
N ARG A 16 -3.97 -13.83 -4.37
CA ARG A 16 -3.55 -15.16 -4.84
C ARG A 16 -4.47 -15.74 -5.93
N ASP A 17 -5.74 -15.32 -5.94
CA ASP A 17 -6.73 -15.68 -6.97
C ASP A 17 -6.52 -14.92 -8.30
N GLY A 18 -5.54 -14.01 -8.37
CA GLY A 18 -5.25 -13.19 -9.54
C GLY A 18 -6.02 -11.89 -9.61
N THR A 19 -6.97 -11.65 -8.70
CA THR A 19 -7.72 -10.38 -8.64
C THR A 19 -6.84 -9.27 -8.09
N ARG A 20 -7.17 -8.03 -8.49
CA ARG A 20 -6.44 -6.82 -8.09
C ARG A 20 -7.40 -5.83 -7.48
N LYS A 21 -6.97 -5.15 -6.42
CA LYS A 21 -7.73 -4.10 -5.75
C LYS A 21 -6.83 -2.90 -5.53
N LEU A 22 -7.20 -1.76 -6.10
CA LEU A 22 -6.53 -0.51 -5.84
C LEU A 22 -7.16 0.11 -4.60
N LEU A 23 -6.35 0.38 -3.58
CA LEU A 23 -6.75 1.19 -2.44
C LEU A 23 -6.62 2.66 -2.79
N SER A 24 -7.55 3.46 -2.28
CA SER A 24 -7.44 4.91 -2.32
C SER A 24 -6.24 5.39 -1.52
N LEU A 25 -5.77 6.62 -1.79
CA LEU A 25 -4.71 7.25 -1.01
C LEU A 25 -5.08 7.30 0.48
N GLU A 26 -6.31 7.70 0.81
CA GLU A 26 -6.79 7.77 2.19
C GLU A 26 -6.74 6.43 2.93
N ASP A 27 -7.18 5.34 2.29
CA ASP A 27 -7.09 4.00 2.87
C ASP A 27 -5.63 3.56 3.07
N THR A 28 -4.76 3.92 2.12
CA THR A 28 -3.32 3.61 2.19
C THR A 28 -2.67 4.36 3.34
N ILE A 29 -2.99 5.65 3.51
CA ILE A 29 -2.53 6.48 4.63
C ILE A 29 -3.01 5.87 5.96
N ARG A 30 -4.30 5.57 6.09
CA ARG A 30 -4.86 4.99 7.32
C ARG A 30 -4.15 3.70 7.72
N LEU A 31 -3.89 2.81 6.76
CA LEU A 31 -3.18 1.55 7.00
C LEU A 31 -1.71 1.76 7.38
N CYS A 32 -1.06 2.77 6.78
CA CYS A 32 0.30 3.15 7.13
C CYS A 32 0.37 3.74 8.55
N GLU A 33 -0.56 4.62 8.93
CA GLU A 33 -0.64 5.15 10.28
C GLU A 33 -0.93 4.05 11.31
N GLU A 34 -1.81 3.10 11.00
CA GLU A 34 -2.06 1.94 11.86
C GLU A 34 -0.80 1.07 12.00
N SER A 35 -0.06 0.87 10.91
CA SER A 35 1.23 0.17 10.90
C SER A 35 2.24 0.86 11.82
N LEU A 36 2.39 2.19 11.72
CA LEU A 36 3.29 2.97 12.56
C LEU A 36 2.88 2.95 14.04
N ASN A 37 1.58 3.14 14.34
CA ASN A 37 1.06 3.18 15.70
C ASN A 37 1.14 1.81 16.39
N SER A 38 0.89 0.73 15.66
CA SER A 38 0.91 -0.64 16.22
C SER A 38 2.30 -1.28 16.22
N GLY A 39 3.28 -0.68 15.53
CA GLY A 39 4.60 -1.27 15.32
C GLY A 39 4.60 -2.51 14.44
N LYS A 40 3.49 -2.79 13.72
CA LYS A 40 3.36 -3.93 12.81
C LYS A 40 3.63 -3.51 11.39
N ALA A 41 4.09 -4.42 10.54
CA ALA A 41 4.29 -4.11 9.14
C ALA A 41 2.95 -3.91 8.41
N PHE A 42 2.92 -3.03 7.41
CA PHE A 42 1.73 -2.71 6.60
C PHE A 42 0.98 -3.95 6.09
N HIS A 43 1.72 -4.95 5.61
CA HIS A 43 1.13 -6.18 5.09
C HIS A 43 0.45 -7.04 6.18
N GLU A 44 0.88 -6.94 7.44
CA GLU A 44 0.23 -7.64 8.55
C GLU A 44 -1.09 -7.01 8.93
N ILE A 45 -1.17 -5.68 8.90
CA ILE A 45 -2.43 -4.95 9.06
C ILE A 45 -3.38 -5.35 7.92
N LEU A 46 -2.89 -5.32 6.69
CA LEU A 46 -3.69 -5.61 5.51
C LEU A 46 -4.20 -7.07 5.46
N LYS A 47 -3.41 -8.04 5.92
CA LYS A 47 -3.80 -9.46 5.98
C LYS A 47 -5.08 -9.72 6.79
N LYS A 48 -5.44 -8.85 7.74
CA LYS A 48 -6.71 -8.97 8.49
C LYS A 48 -7.93 -8.80 7.59
N SER A 49 -7.87 -7.88 6.64
CA SER A 49 -8.97 -7.56 5.72
C SER A 49 -8.83 -8.28 4.37
N GLU A 50 -7.61 -8.61 3.96
CA GLU A 50 -7.29 -9.24 2.68
C GLU A 50 -6.44 -10.50 2.93
N PRO A 51 -7.02 -11.59 3.44
CA PRO A 51 -6.28 -12.81 3.80
C PRO A 51 -5.63 -13.50 2.59
N ASN A 52 -6.15 -13.25 1.39
CA ASN A 52 -5.61 -13.75 0.12
C ASN A 52 -4.53 -12.84 -0.48
N LEU A 53 -3.95 -11.92 0.30
CA LEU A 53 -2.87 -11.07 -0.14
C LEU A 53 -1.68 -11.87 -0.68
N LYS A 54 -1.21 -11.52 -1.88
CA LYS A 54 0.01 -12.05 -2.48
C LYS A 54 1.11 -10.99 -2.55
N VAL A 55 0.79 -9.82 -3.10
CA VAL A 55 1.74 -8.71 -3.32
C VAL A 55 1.05 -7.38 -3.04
N ILE A 56 1.81 -6.41 -2.51
CA ILE A 56 1.43 -5.00 -2.39
C ILE A 56 2.39 -4.20 -3.27
N ARG A 57 1.86 -3.30 -4.10
CA ARG A 57 2.64 -2.28 -4.79
C ARG A 57 2.12 -0.91 -4.42
N PHE A 58 3.01 0.05 -4.22
CA PHE A 58 2.65 1.45 -4.02
C PHE A 58 2.79 2.19 -5.35
N ILE A 59 1.78 2.99 -5.70
CA ILE A 59 1.71 3.79 -6.92
C ILE A 59 1.65 5.24 -6.49
N GLN A 60 2.72 5.98 -6.71
CA GLN A 60 2.73 7.43 -6.49
C GLN A 60 2.15 8.12 -7.72
N ASP A 61 1.14 8.97 -7.53
CA ASP A 61 0.44 9.73 -8.60
C ASP A 61 1.31 10.87 -9.18
N GLY A 62 2.63 10.70 -9.23
CA GLY A 62 3.57 11.77 -9.58
C GLY A 62 4.99 11.32 -9.94
N ASN A 63 5.20 10.08 -10.38
CA ASN A 63 6.49 9.69 -10.99
C ASN A 63 6.36 8.40 -11.84
N ASP A 64 5.57 8.48 -12.91
CA ASP A 64 5.89 7.77 -14.15
C ASP A 64 6.66 8.77 -15.04
N GLU A 65 7.81 9.27 -14.60
CA GLU A 65 8.85 9.62 -15.57
C GLU A 65 9.47 8.28 -16.00
N ASP A 66 8.90 7.75 -17.07
CA ASP A 66 9.56 6.89 -18.04
C ASP A 66 10.97 7.43 -18.29
N SER A 67 11.97 6.87 -17.61
CA SER A 67 13.37 6.95 -18.02
C SER A 67 13.69 5.67 -18.78
N THR A 68 13.11 5.56 -19.99
CA THR A 68 13.61 4.65 -21.02
C THR A 68 14.08 5.50 -22.21
N GLU A 69 15.29 6.03 -22.11
CA GLU A 69 16.10 6.43 -23.28
C GLU A 69 17.13 5.33 -23.59
#